data_AF-A0A9X2I2W1-F1
#
_entry.id   AF-A0A9X2I2W1-F1
#
_cell.length_a   1.000
_cell.length_b   1.000
_cell.length_c   1.000
_cell.angle_alpha   90.00
_cell.angle_beta   90.00
_cell.angle_gamma   90.00
#
_symmetry.space_group_name_H-M   'P 1'
#
loop_
_entity.id
_entity.type
_entity.pdbx_description
1 polymer ?
#
loop_
_entity_poly.entity_id
_entity_poly.type
_entity_poly.pdbx_seq_one_letter_code
_entity_poly.pdbx_strand_id
1 'polypeptide(L)' 'MVEGYGRRLYKQDFLKFLIYAHASLLECISQLEMINKLYEIQEVKSLIKNYDILGAKINSFIRYVEKDWK' A
#
# COMPACT_ATOMS: atom_id res chain seq x y z
N MET A 1 -25.37 -23.83 -6.60
CA MET A 1 -24.81 -22.48 -6.88
C MET A 1 -24.59 -21.74 -5.56
N VAL A 2 -23.44 -21.93 -4.88
CA VAL A 2 -23.06 -21.13 -3.68
C VAL A 2 -21.52 -20.94 -3.58
N GLU A 3 -20.69 -21.84 -4.11
CA GLU A 3 -19.23 -21.78 -3.93
C GLU A 3 -18.50 -20.65 -4.69
N GLY A 4 -19.15 -19.93 -5.60
CA GLY A 4 -18.52 -18.86 -6.39
C GLY A 4 -18.61 -17.46 -5.77
N TYR A 5 -19.65 -17.20 -4.98
CA TYR A 5 -19.97 -15.85 -4.50
C TYR A 5 -19.04 -15.40 -3.36
N GLY A 6 -18.68 -16.30 -2.44
CA GLY A 6 -17.74 -15.99 -1.36
C GLY A 6 -16.35 -15.63 -1.88
N ARG A 7 -15.81 -16.40 -2.83
CA ARG A 7 -14.45 -16.19 -3.37
C ARG A 7 -14.25 -14.81 -3.99
N ARG A 8 -15.26 -14.28 -4.71
CA ARG A 8 -15.19 -12.91 -5.26
C ARG A 8 -15.33 -11.84 -4.18
N LEU A 9 -16.16 -12.07 -3.16
CA LEU A 9 -16.31 -11.14 -2.03
C LEU A 9 -15.00 -11.01 -1.25
N TYR A 10 -14.38 -12.14 -0.88
CA TYR A 10 -13.10 -12.16 -0.16
C TYR A 10 -11.98 -11.50 -0.96
N LYS A 11 -11.96 -11.67 -2.29
CA LYS A 11 -11.00 -11.00 -3.17
C LYS A 11 -11.20 -9.47 -3.17
N GLN A 12 -12.44 -8.99 -3.20
CA GLN A 12 -12.75 -7.56 -3.15
C GLN A 12 -12.43 -6.95 -1.78
N ASP A 13 -12.74 -7.64 -0.69
CA ASP A 13 -12.38 -7.21 0.66
C ASP A 13 -10.86 -7.18 0.84
N PHE A 14 -10.15 -8.19 0.33
CA PHE A 14 -8.70 -8.21 0.35
C PHE A 14 -8.07 -7.06 -0.45
N LEU A 15 -8.59 -6.77 -1.66
CA LEU A 15 -8.17 -5.60 -2.43
C LEU A 15 -8.42 -4.29 -1.67
N LYS A 16 -9.56 -4.18 -0.98
CA LYS A 16 -9.89 -3.02 -0.15
C LYS A 16 -8.88 -2.82 0.98
N PHE A 17 -8.46 -3.89 1.67
CA PHE A 17 -7.40 -3.82 2.68
C PHE A 17 -6.06 -3.37 2.08
N LEU A 18 -5.69 -3.85 0.89
CA LEU A 18 -4.45 -3.45 0.24
C LEU A 18 -4.49 -1.97 -0.19
N ILE A 19 -5.62 -1.48 -0.69
CA ILE A 19 -5.81 -0.07 -1.03
C ILE A 19 -5.68 0.81 0.21
N TYR A 20 -6.29 0.40 1.34
CA TYR A 20 -6.14 1.11 2.61
C TYR A 20 -4.71 1.12 3.13
N ALA A 21 -3.99 -0.02 3.03
CA ALA A 21 -2.58 -0.07 3.37
C ALA A 21 -1.73 0.86 2.49
N HIS A 22 -2.01 0.92 1.19
CA HIS A 22 -1.31 1.84 0.27
C HIS A 22 -1.62 3.31 0.59
N ALA A 23 -2.87 3.65 0.91
CA ALA A 23 -3.26 5.00 1.30
C ALA A 23 -2.56 5.43 2.60
N SER A 24 -2.58 4.58 3.62
CA SER A 24 -1.89 4.84 4.90
C SER A 24 -0.37 4.99 4.73
N LEU A 25 0.23 4.25 3.80
CA LEU A 25 1.64 4.41 3.46
C LEU A 25 1.94 5.78 2.84
N LEU A 26 1.10 6.26 1.91
CA LEU A 26 1.26 7.59 1.32
C LEU A 26 1.12 8.71 2.36
N GLU A 27 0.17 8.57 3.29
CA GLU A 27 0.01 9.49 4.41
C GLU A 27 1.27 9.51 5.30
N CYS A 28 1.84 8.35 5.60
CA CYS A 28 3.08 8.22 6.36
C CYS A 28 4.25 8.90 5.65
N ILE A 29 4.39 8.75 4.33
CA ILE A 29 5.42 9.44 3.52
C ILE A 29 5.25 10.96 3.65
N SER A 30 4.03 11.48 3.51
CA SER A 30 3.76 12.93 3.65
C SER A 30 4.13 13.46 5.04
N GLN A 31 3.83 12.69 6.09
CA GLN A 31 4.25 13.03 7.46
C GLN A 31 5.77 13.02 7.61
N LEU A 32 6.46 12.03 7.04
CA LEU A 32 7.92 11.97 7.04
C LEU A 32 8.54 13.15 6.27
N GLU A 33 7.97 13.53 5.14
CA GLU A 33 8.41 14.71 4.37
C GLU A 33 8.27 16.00 5.19
N MET A 34 7.15 16.16 5.92
CA MET A 34 6.94 17.28 6.84
C MET A 34 7.98 17.29 7.97
N ILE A 35 8.25 16.14 8.60
CA ILE A 35 9.28 16.02 9.65
C ILE A 35 10.65 16.37 9.10
N ASN A 36 11.02 15.82 7.93
CA ASN A 36 12.30 16.12 7.29
C ASN A 36 12.43 17.61 6.94
N LYS A 37 11.34 18.27 6.55
CA LYS A 37 11.33 19.71 6.26
C LYS A 37 11.51 20.57 7.52
N LEU A 38 11.02 20.12 8.67
CA LEU A 38 11.08 20.87 9.93
C LEU A 38 12.40 20.65 10.69
N TYR A 39 12.92 19.43 10.67
CA TYR A 39 14.01 19.00 11.55
C TYR A 39 15.26 18.53 10.79
N GLU A 40 15.22 18.44 9.45
CA GLU A 40 16.35 18.05 8.57
C GLU A 40 17.07 16.75 8.97
N ILE A 41 16.31 15.79 9.49
CA ILE A 41 16.83 14.49 9.99
C ILE A 41 17.29 13.64 8.80
N GLN A 42 18.58 13.30 8.75
CA GLN A 42 19.18 12.57 7.62
C GLN A 42 18.56 11.18 7.41
N GLU A 43 18.19 10.50 8.49
CA GLU A 43 17.58 9.17 8.51
C GLU A 43 16.19 9.16 7.87
N VAL A 44 15.48 10.29 7.85
CA VAL A 44 14.13 10.35 7.28
C VAL A 44 14.15 10.20 5.77
N LYS A 45 15.21 10.67 5.09
CA LYS A 45 15.35 10.50 3.64
C LYS A 45 15.48 9.03 3.23
N SER A 46 16.21 8.23 4.02
CA SER A 46 16.35 6.80 3.75
C SER A 46 15.05 6.05 4.03
N LEU A 47 14.32 6.44 5.08
CA LEU A 47 12.97 5.95 5.37
C LEU A 47 12.02 6.25 4.22
N ILE A 48 11.89 7.50 3.77
CA ILE A 48 11.01 7.88 2.65
C ILE A 48 11.30 7.01 1.41
N LYS A 49 12.58 6.82 1.06
CA LYS A 49 12.97 5.96 -0.07
C LYS A 49 12.52 4.51 0.12
N ASN A 50 12.66 3.95 1.31
CA ASN A 50 12.21 2.59 1.61
C ASN A 50 10.69 2.46 1.53
N TYR A 51 9.95 3.46 2.03
CA TYR A 51 8.49 3.51 1.95
C TYR A 51 8.00 3.65 0.51
N ASP A 52 8.69 4.40 -0.35
CA ASP A 52 8.36 4.51 -1.78
C ASP A 52 8.52 3.16 -2.50
N ILE A 53 9.62 2.44 -2.23
CA ILE A 53 9.83 1.06 -2.72
C ILE A 53 8.72 0.12 -2.23
N LEU A 54 8.32 0.25 -0.97
CA LEU A 54 7.23 -0.55 -0.40
C LEU A 54 5.89 -0.22 -1.08
N GLY A 55 5.59 1.05 -1.32
CA GLY A 55 4.39 1.48 -2.05
C GLY A 55 4.33 0.88 -3.46
N ALA A 56 5.43 0.93 -4.21
CA ALA A 56 5.53 0.33 -5.54
C ALA A 56 5.28 -1.20 -5.51
N LYS A 57 5.76 -1.89 -4.48
CA LYS A 57 5.51 -3.33 -4.28
C LYS A 57 4.05 -3.62 -3.96
N ILE A 58 3.43 -2.84 -3.06
CA ILE A 58 2.01 -2.98 -2.73
C ILE A 58 1.16 -2.74 -3.98
N ASN A 59 1.44 -1.69 -4.75
CA ASN A 59 0.70 -1.41 -5.98
C ASN A 59 0.86 -2.54 -7.01
N SER A 60 2.07 -3.08 -7.18
CA SER A 60 2.31 -4.24 -8.05
C SER A 60 1.52 -5.46 -7.58
N PHE A 61 1.45 -5.69 -6.27
CA PHE A 61 0.69 -6.79 -5.69
C PHE A 61 -0.82 -6.58 -5.83
N ILE A 62 -1.34 -5.37 -5.64
CA ILE A 62 -2.75 -5.04 -5.91
C ILE A 62 -3.12 -5.41 -7.35
N ARG A 63 -2.30 -5.01 -8.34
CA ARG A 63 -2.54 -5.31 -9.76
C ARG A 63 -2.52 -6.82 -10.04
N TYR A 64 -1.60 -7.55 -9.41
CA TYR A 64 -1.55 -9.02 -9.49
C TYR A 64 -2.82 -9.64 -8.90
N VAL A 65 -3.23 -9.21 -7.70
CA VAL A 65 -4.43 -9.71 -7.05
C VAL A 65 -5.65 -9.43 -7.94
N GLU A 66 -5.76 -8.23 -8.51
CA GLU A 66 -6.86 -7.85 -9.40
C GLU A 66 -6.97 -8.79 -10.62
N LYS A 67 -5.85 -9.02 -11.32
CA LYS A 67 -5.83 -9.69 -12.62
C LYS A 67 -5.72 -11.22 -12.54
N ASP A 68 -4.84 -11.72 -11.69
CA ASP A 68 -4.37 -13.12 -11.77
C ASP A 68 -4.86 -13.99 -10.61
N TRP A 69 -5.42 -13.40 -9.54
CA TRP A 69 -5.95 -14.16 -8.41
C TRP A 69 -7.26 -14.88 -8.79
N LYS A 70 -7.17 -16.21 -8.94
CA LYS A 70 -8.27 -17.13 -9.24
C LYS A 70 -8.83 -17.79 -7.99
#